data_AF-E4N9C0-F1
#
_entry.id   AF-E4N9C0-F1
#
_cell.length_a   1.000
_cell.length_b   1.000
_cell.length_c   1.000
_cell.angle_alpha   90.00
_cell.angle_beta   90.00
_cell.angle_gamma   90.00
#
_symmetry.space_group_name_H-M   'P 1'
#
loop_
_entity.id
_entity.type
_entity.pdbx_description
1 polymer ?
#
loop_
_entity_poly.entity_id
_entity_poly.type
_entity_poly.pdbx_seq_one_letter_code
_entity_poly.pdbx_strand_id
1 'polypeptide(L)'
;MLAGNTPVLVHNTGFCLQAANSAVLKAVENPSAFFIKNKHLSFSRGTWAKFDSADIAEVQGWVAQALKSDKAVFMQNGLRDTFKVEVDTGRVIGTQGQTGIRIIVSNDGRVINALPVNP
;
A
#
# COMPACT_ATOMS: atom_id res chain seq x y z
N MET A 1 -26.06 0.44 -24.01
CA MET A 1 -26.11 0.74 -22.56
C MET A 1 -25.12 -0.16 -21.86
N LEU A 2 -23.99 0.37 -21.39
CA LEU A 2 -23.22 -0.09 -20.22
C LEU A 2 -22.36 1.10 -19.80
N ALA A 3 -22.90 1.93 -18.91
CA ALA A 3 -22.13 2.96 -18.23
C ALA A 3 -21.15 2.25 -17.30
N GLY A 4 -19.88 2.16 -17.70
CA GLY A 4 -18.82 1.79 -16.78
C GLY A 4 -18.72 2.89 -15.73
N ASN A 5 -18.91 2.53 -14.45
CA ASN A 5 -18.69 3.43 -13.33
C ASN A 5 -17.25 3.95 -13.39
N THR A 6 -17.07 5.14 -13.94
CA THR A 6 -15.84 5.92 -13.77
C THR A 6 -15.72 6.20 -12.28
N PRO A 7 -14.61 5.81 -11.61
CA PRO A 7 -14.37 6.23 -10.24
C PRO A 7 -14.45 7.76 -10.19
N VAL A 8 -15.29 8.28 -9.30
CA VAL A 8 -15.47 9.72 -9.11
C VAL A 8 -14.12 10.33 -8.73
N LEU A 9 -13.50 11.04 -9.67
CA LEU A 9 -12.31 11.84 -9.43
C LEU A 9 -12.73 13.07 -8.62
N VAL A 10 -12.73 12.93 -7.29
CA VAL A 10 -12.79 14.10 -6.42
C VAL A 10 -11.45 14.81 -6.55
N HIS A 11 -11.37 15.80 -7.44
CA HIS A 11 -10.25 16.71 -7.57
C HIS A 11 -10.13 17.56 -6.30
N ASN A 12 -9.52 17.02 -5.25
CA ASN A 12 -9.02 17.81 -4.14
C ASN A 12 -7.63 18.35 -4.57
N THR A 13 -7.46 19.68 -4.52
CA THR A 13 -6.50 20.51 -5.27
C THR A 13 -5.00 20.36 -4.92
N GLY A 14 -4.53 19.14 -4.69
CA GLY A 14 -3.11 18.81 -4.54
C GLY A 14 -2.76 17.33 -4.76
N PHE A 15 -3.74 16.47 -5.03
CA PHE A 15 -3.52 15.03 -5.23
C PHE A 15 -3.86 14.61 -6.67
N CYS A 16 -2.84 14.38 -7.49
CA CYS A 16 -3.01 13.92 -8.87
C CYS A 16 -3.12 12.39 -8.92
N LEU A 17 -4.36 11.87 -8.99
CA LEU A 17 -4.62 10.42 -9.02
C LEU A 17 -3.92 9.73 -10.20
N GLN A 18 -3.84 10.37 -11.37
CA GLN A 18 -3.17 9.80 -12.54
C GLN A 18 -1.66 9.62 -12.32
N ALA A 19 -1.01 10.60 -11.67
CA ALA A 19 0.40 10.51 -11.32
C ALA A 19 0.64 9.43 -10.25
N ALA A 20 -0.23 9.35 -9.24
CA ALA A 20 -0.16 8.32 -8.21
C ALA A 20 -0.33 6.91 -8.80
N ASN A 21 -1.27 6.74 -9.73
CA ASN A 21 -1.46 5.46 -10.44
C ASN A 21 -0.23 5.09 -11.27
N SER A 22 0.37 6.05 -11.98
CA SER A 22 1.59 5.83 -12.75
C SER A 22 2.77 5.43 -11.86
N ALA A 23 2.90 6.02 -10.67
CA ALA A 23 3.92 5.66 -9.70
C ALA A 23 3.71 4.25 -9.14
N VAL A 24 2.47 3.84 -8.87
CA VAL A 24 2.16 2.46 -8.45
C VAL A 24 2.49 1.45 -9.55
N LEU A 25 2.16 1.75 -10.81
CA LEU A 25 2.50 0.89 -11.95
C LEU A 25 4.02 0.65 -12.04
N LYS A 26 4.82 1.71 -11.90
CA LYS A 26 6.28 1.59 -11.82
C LYS A 26 6.75 0.77 -10.62
N ALA A 27 6.13 0.95 -9.46
CA ALA A 27 6.50 0.21 -8.26
C ALA A 27 6.32 -1.31 -8.48
N VAL A 28 5.17 -1.72 -9.02
CA VAL A 28 4.84 -3.15 -9.16
C VAL A 28 5.64 -3.88 -10.25
N GLU A 29 6.45 -3.17 -11.05
CA GLU A 29 7.43 -3.77 -11.97
C GLU A 29 8.60 -4.44 -11.23
N ASN A 30 8.95 -3.96 -10.03
CA ASN A 30 10.01 -4.55 -9.21
C ASN A 30 9.59 -4.73 -7.74
N PRO A 31 8.73 -5.71 -7.42
CA PRO A 31 8.27 -5.96 -6.05
C PRO A 31 9.37 -6.23 -5.04
N SER A 32 10.49 -6.83 -5.47
CA SER A 32 11.64 -7.08 -4.59
C SER A 32 12.34 -5.81 -4.11
N ALA A 33 12.10 -4.66 -4.75
CA ALA A 33 12.63 -3.38 -4.31
C ALA A 33 11.79 -2.70 -3.23
N PHE A 34 10.64 -3.27 -2.83
CA PHE A 34 9.79 -2.69 -1.80
C PHE A 34 10.50 -2.71 -0.44
N PHE A 35 10.56 -1.54 0.21
CA PHE A 35 11.23 -1.42 1.49
C PHE A 35 10.27 -1.77 2.64
N ILE A 36 10.35 -3.03 3.10
CA ILE A 36 9.64 -3.51 4.29
C ILE A 36 10.55 -3.32 5.50
N LYS A 37 10.19 -2.40 6.40
CA LYS A 37 11.00 -2.13 7.59
C LYS A 37 10.87 -3.30 8.57
N ASN A 38 11.99 -3.78 9.11
CA ASN A 38 12.04 -4.88 10.09
C ASN A 38 11.06 -4.70 11.27
N LYS A 39 10.82 -3.46 11.70
CA LYS A 39 9.88 -3.16 12.79
C LYS A 39 8.43 -3.58 12.51
N HIS A 40 8.08 -3.78 11.24
CA HIS A 40 6.78 -4.24 10.76
C HIS A 40 6.73 -5.75 10.48
N LEU A 41 7.82 -6.51 10.72
CA LEU A 41 7.81 -7.97 10.60
C LEU A 41 7.44 -8.63 11.93
N SER A 42 6.92 -9.86 11.89
CA SER A 42 6.35 -10.55 13.06
C SER A 42 7.35 -10.74 14.20
N PHE A 43 8.63 -10.97 13.88
CA PHE A 43 9.70 -11.16 14.87
C PHE A 43 10.04 -9.90 15.68
N SER A 44 9.59 -8.72 15.25
CA SER A 44 9.90 -7.45 15.91
C SER A 44 9.26 -7.40 17.30
N ARG A 45 10.07 -7.07 18.31
CA ARG A 45 9.66 -6.98 19.73
C ARG A 45 8.94 -5.67 20.09
N GLY A 46 8.87 -4.70 19.18
CA GLY A 46 8.21 -3.41 19.40
C GLY A 46 6.67 -3.47 19.32
N THR A 47 6.02 -2.38 19.71
CA THR A 47 4.54 -2.20 19.70
C THR A 47 3.99 -1.72 18.36
N TRP A 48 4.79 -1.77 17.30
CA TRP A 48 4.37 -1.38 15.96
C TRP A 48 3.32 -2.36 15.40
N ALA A 49 2.52 -1.90 14.44
CA ALA A 49 1.74 -2.80 13.61
C ALA A 49 2.70 -3.71 12.83
N LYS A 50 2.45 -5.02 12.89
CA LYS A 50 3.32 -6.05 12.31
C LYS A 50 2.55 -6.98 11.41
N PHE A 51 3.14 -7.27 10.25
CA PHE A 51 2.71 -8.32 9.36
C PHE A 51 2.84 -9.66 10.08
N ASP A 52 1.94 -10.57 9.80
CA ASP A 52 1.96 -11.95 10.30
C ASP A 52 2.95 -12.83 9.52
N SER A 53 4.12 -12.26 9.22
CA SER A 53 5.24 -12.95 8.60
C SER A 53 6.55 -12.29 8.98
N ALA A 54 7.59 -13.12 9.08
CA ALA A 54 8.98 -12.71 9.24
C ALA A 54 9.71 -12.67 7.88
N ASP A 55 9.11 -13.22 6.83
CA ASP A 55 9.70 -13.29 5.49
C ASP A 55 9.39 -12.01 4.71
N ILE A 56 10.45 -11.27 4.38
CA ILE A 56 10.35 -10.05 3.60
C ILE A 56 9.75 -10.33 2.22
N ALA A 57 10.14 -11.42 1.54
CA ALA A 57 9.67 -11.72 0.19
C ALA A 57 8.16 -12.00 0.18
N GLU A 58 7.66 -12.71 1.20
CA GLU A 58 6.24 -12.94 1.37
C GLU A 58 5.46 -11.63 1.56
N VAL A 59 5.93 -10.76 2.47
CA VAL A 59 5.29 -9.45 2.70
C VAL A 59 5.36 -8.56 1.45
N GLN A 60 6.47 -8.57 0.72
CA GLN A 60 6.60 -7.87 -0.57
C GLN A 60 5.56 -8.39 -1.57
N GLY A 61 5.31 -9.71 -1.60
CA GLY A 61 4.24 -10.32 -2.39
C GLY A 61 2.85 -9.81 -2.01
N TRP A 62 2.54 -9.69 -0.72
CA TRP A 62 1.27 -9.14 -0.25
C TRP A 62 1.09 -7.67 -0.64
N VAL A 63 2.14 -6.87 -0.48
CA VAL A 63 2.15 -5.46 -0.90
C VAL A 63 1.93 -5.34 -2.42
N ALA A 64 2.57 -6.18 -3.22
CA ALA A 64 2.39 -6.20 -4.68
C ALA A 64 0.96 -6.55 -5.09
N GLN A 65 0.35 -7.53 -4.44
CA GLN A 65 -1.05 -7.90 -4.66
C GLN A 65 -1.99 -6.75 -4.28
N ALA A 66 -1.75 -6.11 -3.13
CA ALA A 66 -2.54 -4.98 -2.68
C ALA A 66 -2.48 -3.80 -3.65
N LEU A 67 -1.29 -3.42 -4.14
CA LEU A 67 -1.12 -2.34 -5.12
C LEU A 67 -1.82 -2.60 -6.47
N LYS A 68 -2.05 -3.87 -6.83
CA LYS A 68 -2.77 -4.27 -8.06
C LYS A 68 -4.29 -4.43 -7.86
N SER A 69 -4.78 -4.29 -6.62
CA SER A 69 -6.18 -4.52 -6.27
C SER A 69 -7.08 -3.42 -6.79
N ASP A 70 -8.28 -3.79 -7.23
CA ASP A 70 -9.37 -2.86 -7.54
C ASP A 70 -9.93 -2.17 -6.28
N LYS A 71 -9.66 -2.73 -5.09
CA LYS A 71 -9.99 -2.14 -3.79
C LYS A 71 -8.99 -1.08 -3.32
N ALA A 72 -7.97 -0.75 -4.11
CA ALA A 72 -6.94 0.19 -3.69
C ALA A 72 -7.47 1.63 -3.60
N VAL A 73 -7.36 2.23 -2.42
CA VAL A 73 -7.77 3.61 -2.16
C VAL A 73 -6.54 4.51 -2.02
N PHE A 74 -6.45 5.49 -2.91
CA PHE A 74 -5.34 6.43 -3.00
C PHE A 74 -5.63 7.71 -2.19
N MET A 75 -4.67 8.12 -1.36
CA MET A 75 -4.83 9.24 -0.44
C MET A 75 -3.54 10.06 -0.28
N GLN A 76 -3.70 11.31 0.17
CA GLN A 76 -2.57 12.14 0.60
C GLN A 76 -1.88 11.53 1.85
N ASN A 77 -0.56 11.68 1.92
CA ASN A 77 0.25 11.20 3.05
C ASN A 77 0.74 12.32 3.99
N GLY A 78 0.48 13.60 3.66
CA GLY A 78 0.94 14.75 4.47
C GLY A 78 2.45 15.02 4.42
N LEU A 79 3.22 14.21 3.70
CA LEU A 79 4.64 14.42 3.40
C LEU A 79 4.80 14.75 1.91
N ARG A 80 5.73 15.66 1.59
CA ARG A 80 6.06 16.01 0.21
C ARG A 80 6.48 14.76 -0.57
N ASP A 81 6.18 14.77 -1.87
CA ASP A 81 6.58 13.76 -2.84
C ASP A 81 6.18 12.32 -2.51
N THR A 82 5.14 12.15 -1.68
CA THR A 82 4.60 10.84 -1.32
C THR A 82 3.09 10.85 -1.26
N PHE A 83 2.52 9.67 -1.42
CA PHE A 83 1.13 9.37 -1.18
C PHE A 83 1.00 8.04 -0.44
N LYS A 84 -0.21 7.76 0.06
CA LYS A 84 -0.52 6.48 0.68
C LYS A 84 -1.60 5.75 -0.11
N VAL A 85 -1.48 4.44 -0.16
CA VAL A 85 -2.48 3.51 -0.68
C VAL A 85 -2.93 2.64 0.47
N GLU A 86 -4.24 2.54 0.69
CA GLU A 86 -4.82 1.61 1.66
C GLU A 86 -5.70 0.61 0.94
N VAL A 87 -5.57 -0.66 1.31
CA VAL A 87 -6.25 -1.77 0.63
C VAL A 87 -6.69 -2.77 1.68
N ASP A 88 -7.99 -3.12 1.69
CA ASP A 88 -8.47 -4.29 2.41
C ASP A 88 -8.15 -5.56 1.61
N THR A 89 -7.35 -6.45 2.18
CA THR A 89 -6.95 -7.70 1.53
C THR A 89 -7.99 -8.82 1.70
N GLY A 90 -8.95 -8.65 2.61
CA GLY A 90 -9.97 -9.65 2.93
C GLY A 90 -9.45 -10.90 3.64
N ARG A 91 -8.17 -10.94 4.02
CA ARG A 91 -7.57 -12.01 4.83
C ARG A 91 -6.74 -11.40 5.96
N VAL A 92 -6.54 -12.16 7.04
CA VAL A 92 -5.63 -11.73 8.11
C VAL A 92 -4.21 -11.71 7.57
N ILE A 93 -3.55 -10.56 7.66
CA ILE A 93 -2.17 -10.34 7.25
C ILE A 93 -1.31 -9.74 8.35
N GLY A 94 -1.90 -9.35 9.48
CA GLY A 94 -1.20 -8.77 10.63
C GLY A 94 -1.36 -9.60 11.90
N THR A 95 -0.37 -9.50 12.78
CA THR A 95 -0.27 -10.33 14.01
C THR A 95 -1.39 -10.09 15.03
N GLN A 96 -2.24 -9.09 14.81
CA GLN A 96 -3.37 -8.74 15.69
C GLN A 96 -4.71 -8.74 14.93
N GLY A 97 -4.81 -9.53 13.84
CA GLY A 97 -6.04 -9.67 13.08
C GLY A 97 -6.26 -8.60 12.01
N GLN A 98 -5.28 -7.73 11.75
CA GLN A 98 -5.38 -6.73 10.68
C GLN A 98 -5.58 -7.40 9.32
N THR A 99 -6.49 -6.86 8.51
CA THR A 99 -6.78 -7.34 7.15
C THR A 99 -6.39 -6.35 6.06
N GLY A 100 -6.04 -5.12 6.41
CA GLY A 100 -5.68 -4.08 5.47
C GLY A 100 -4.17 -3.81 5.42
N ILE A 101 -3.68 -3.26 4.31
CA ILE A 101 -2.30 -2.78 4.17
C ILE A 101 -2.32 -1.29 3.86
N ARG A 102 -1.56 -0.51 4.63
CA ARG A 102 -1.19 0.87 4.28
C ARG A 102 0.20 0.87 3.66
N ILE A 103 0.31 1.47 2.49
CA ILE A 103 1.53 1.49 1.67
C ILE A 103 1.87 2.94 1.40
N ILE A 104 3.10 3.34 1.70
CA ILE A 104 3.59 4.68 1.37
C ILE A 104 4.45 4.59 0.12
N VAL A 105 4.06 5.33 -0.90
CA VAL A 105 4.69 5.33 -2.21
C VAL A 105 5.19 6.74 -2.50
N SER A 106 6.43 6.87 -2.95
CA SER A 106 6.95 8.13 -3.47
C SER A 106 6.49 8.38 -4.90
N ASN A 107 6.44 9.65 -5.31
CA ASN A 107 5.98 10.04 -6.65
C ASN A 107 6.83 9.45 -7.80
N ASP A 108 8.07 9.02 -7.51
CA ASP A 108 8.96 8.31 -8.45
C ASP A 108 8.70 6.79 -8.54
N GLY A 109 7.79 6.24 -7.71
CA GLY A 109 7.37 4.84 -7.78
C GLY A 109 8.09 3.90 -6.81
N ARG A 110 8.70 4.42 -5.73
CA ARG A 110 9.31 3.56 -4.71
C ARG A 110 8.33 3.31 -3.56
N VAL A 111 8.20 2.05 -3.14
CA VAL A 111 7.53 1.71 -1.88
C VAL A 111 8.53 1.93 -0.74
N ILE A 112 8.30 2.98 0.06
CA ILE A 112 9.22 3.41 1.13
C ILE A 112 8.79 2.94 2.52
N ASN A 113 7.55 2.49 2.66
CA ASN A 113 7.05 1.85 3.87
C ASN A 113 5.78 1.05 3.57
N ALA A 114 5.55 -0.04 4.30
CA ALA A 114 4.28 -0.73 4.34
C ALA A 114 4.03 -1.25 5.77
N LEU A 115 2.76 -1.25 6.19
CA LEU A 115 2.35 -1.78 7.49
C LEU A 115 0.90 -2.30 7.45
N PRO A 116 0.56 -3.31 8.28
CA PRO A 116 -0.83 -3.71 8.46
C PRO A 116 -1.66 -2.61 9.12
N VAL A 117 -2.94 -2.55 8.75
CA VAL A 117 -3.96 -1.67 9.32
C VAL A 117 -5.30 -2.40 9.39
N ASN A 118 -6.20 -1.90 10.23
CA ASN A 118 -7.61 -2.25 10.11
C ASN A 118 -8.22 -1.29 9.06
N PRO A 119 -8.83 -1.83 7.99
CA PRO A 119 -9.44 -1.03 6.92
C PRO A 119 -10.74 -0.36 7.35
#